data_AF-A0AAJ4R9G4-F1
#
_entry.id   AF-A0AAJ4R9G4-F1
#
_cell.length_a   1.000
_cell.length_b   1.000
_cell.length_c   1.000
_cell.angle_alpha   90.00
_cell.angle_beta   90.00
_cell.angle_gamma   90.00
#
_symmetry.space_group_name_H-M   'P 1'
#
loop_
_entity.id
_entity.type
_entity.pdbx_description
1 polymer ?
#
loop_
_entity_poly.entity_id
_entity_poly.type
_entity_poly.pdbx_seq_one_letter_code
_entity_poly.pdbx_strand_id
1 'polypeptide(L)' 'MSEGSIPKLVVDEKVEIAVSLAGILLVCAATYHVANTGNWEPLSATAAGLALIVLFVTSEEYAT' A
#
# COMPACT_ATOMS: atom_id res chain seq x y z
N MET A 1 -33.36 -6.77 3.98
CA MET A 1 -32.45 -6.56 5.12
C MET A 1 -31.39 -7.65 5.01
N SER A 2 -30.14 -7.43 4.61
CA SER A 2 -29.27 -6.26 4.73
C SER A 2 -28.92 -5.65 3.37
N GLU A 3 -29.11 -4.33 3.22
CA GLU A 3 -28.33 -3.56 2.25
C GLU A 3 -26.88 -3.61 2.74
N GLY A 4 -26.06 -4.45 2.09
CA GLY A 4 -24.62 -4.48 2.24
C GLY A 4 -24.06 -3.19 1.68
N SER A 5 -24.20 -2.11 2.44
CA SER A 5 -23.48 -0.87 2.21
C SER A 5 -22.02 -1.21 2.51
N ILE A 6 -21.28 -1.60 1.46
CA ILE A 6 -19.82 -1.55 1.50
C ILE A 6 -19.53 -0.17 2.08
N PRO A 7 -18.85 -0.06 3.25
CA PRO A 7 -18.55 1.23 3.80
C PRO A 7 -17.76 1.92 2.71
N LYS A 8 -18.41 2.88 2.03
CA LYS A 8 -17.75 3.80 1.14
C LYS A 8 -16.80 4.52 2.06
N LEU A 9 -15.59 4.00 2.19
CA LEU A 9 -14.51 4.63 2.90
C LEU A 9 -14.38 5.96 2.17
N VAL A 10 -15.01 7.00 2.73
CA VAL A 10 -14.89 8.36 2.24
C VAL A 10 -13.49 8.75 2.66
N VAL A 11 -12.50 8.21 1.95
CA VAL A 11 -11.13 8.65 2.03
C VAL A 11 -11.20 10.06 1.50
N ASP A 12 -11.17 11.02 2.42
CA ASP A 12 -11.10 12.43 2.07
C ASP A 12 -9.92 12.60 1.11
N GLU A 13 -10.03 13.44 0.07
CA GLU A 13 -9.00 13.60 -0.97
C GLU A 13 -7.60 13.83 -0.35
N LYS A 14 -7.55 14.50 0.80
CA LYS A 14 -6.32 14.70 1.58
C LYS A 14 -5.67 13.41 2.08
N VAL A 15 -6.47 12.41 2.44
CA VAL A 15 -6.00 11.10 2.92
C VAL A 15 -5.47 10.27 1.75
N GLU A 16 -6.11 10.32 0.57
CA GLU A 16 -5.57 9.68 -0.65
C GLU A 16 -4.21 10.27 -1.06
N ILE A 17 -4.10 11.60 -0.98
CA ILE A 17 -2.83 12.29 -1.27
C ILE A 17 -1.78 11.93 -0.21
N ALA A 18 -2.15 11.88 1.07
CA ALA A 18 -1.23 11.54 2.15
C ALA A 18 -0.72 10.11 2.07
N VAL A 19 -1.57 9.14 1.76
CA VAL A 19 -1.16 7.73 1.59
C VAL A 19 -0.28 7.55 0.37
N SER A 20 -0.59 8.25 -0.73
CA SER A 20 0.24 8.24 -1.94
C SER A 20 1.63 8.82 -1.66
N LEU A 21 1.71 9.95 -0.96
CA LEU A 21 2.98 10.57 -0.58
C LEU A 21 3.78 9.66 0.36
N ALA A 22 3.13 9.05 1.35
CA ALA A 22 3.76 8.12 2.27
C ALA A 22 4.33 6.90 1.54
N GLY A 23 3.59 6.34 0.57
CA GLY A 23 4.05 5.24 -0.28
C GLY A 23 5.31 5.60 -1.07
N ILE A 24 5.34 6.77 -1.69
CA ILE A 24 6.53 7.26 -2.44
C ILE A 24 7.74 7.41 -1.52
N LEU A 25 7.55 8.01 -0.35
CA LEU A 25 8.65 8.19 0.62
C LEU A 25 9.19 6.84 1.12
N LEU A 26 8.32 5.86 1.33
CA LEU A 26 8.71 4.51 1.76
C LEU A 26 9.55 3.80 0.69
N VAL A 27 9.16 3.91 -0.58
CA VAL A 27 9.94 3.36 -1.72
C VAL A 27 11.29 4.07 -1.84
N CYS A 28 11.33 5.39 -1.72
CA CYS A 28 12.58 6.16 -1.75
C CYS A 28 13.53 5.76 -0.60
N ALA A 29 13.00 5.61 0.62
CA ALA A 29 13.78 5.20 1.77
C ALA A 29 14.35 3.78 1.62
N ALA A 30 13.54 2.83 1.13
CA ALA A 30 14.00 1.46 0.87
C ALA A 30 15.06 1.41 -0.22
N THR A 31 14.89 2.18 -1.30
CA THR A 31 15.87 2.29 -2.39
C THR A 31 17.17 2.93 -1.91
N TYR A 32 17.10 3.99 -1.12
CA TYR A 32 18.27 4.64 -0.52
C TYR A 32 19.03 3.69 0.41
N HIS A 33 18.31 2.94 1.25
CA HIS A 33 18.90 1.94 2.13
C HIS A 33 19.64 0.86 1.33
N VAL A 34 19.03 0.33 0.26
CA VAL A 34 19.65 -0.66 -0.64
C VAL A 34 20.89 -0.09 -1.31
N ALA A 35 20.82 1.16 -1.80
CA ALA A 35 21.95 1.83 -2.42
C ALA A 35 23.12 2.04 -1.46
N ASN A 36 22.84 2.32 -0.18
CA ASN A 36 23.87 2.59 0.83
C ASN A 36 24.46 1.32 1.46
N THR A 37 23.67 0.25 1.60
CA THR A 37 24.11 -1.00 2.26
C THR A 37 24.47 -2.12 1.28
N GLY A 38 24.10 -1.99 0.01
CA GLY A 38 24.19 -3.08 -0.97
C GLY A 38 23.28 -4.27 -0.66
N ASN A 39 22.48 -4.19 0.41
CA ASN A 39 21.57 -5.25 0.80
C ASN A 39 20.24 -5.07 0.06
N TRP A 40 19.89 -6.07 -0.76
CA TRP A 40 18.66 -6.20 -1.55
C TRP A 40 17.40 -6.61 -0.77
N GLU A 41 17.54 -7.17 0.43
CA GLU A 41 16.43 -7.60 1.29
C GLU A 41 15.37 -6.51 1.56
N PRO A 42 15.73 -5.23 1.82
CA PRO A 42 14.75 -4.16 2.05
C PRO A 42 13.89 -3.89 0.82
N LEU A 43 14.46 -3.97 -0.39
CA LEU A 43 13.73 -3.76 -1.63
C LEU A 43 12.70 -4.87 -1.85
N SER A 44 13.11 -6.12 -1.62
CA SER A 44 12.25 -7.29 -1.73
C SER A 44 11.12 -7.26 -0.71
N ALA A 45 11.41 -6.87 0.54
CA ALA A 45 10.41 -6.71 1.59
C ALA A 45 9.39 -5.61 1.25
N THR A 46 9.82 -4.48 0.69
CA THR A 46 8.88 -3.45 0.22
C THR A 46 8.01 -3.93 -0.94
N ALA A 47 8.57 -4.67 -1.91
CA ALA A 47 7.80 -5.21 -3.03
C ALA A 47 6.77 -6.26 -2.56
N ALA A 48 7.16 -7.15 -1.64
CA ALA A 48 6.26 -8.12 -1.05
C ALA A 48 5.14 -7.46 -0.22
N GLY A 49 5.48 -6.44 0.58
CA GLY A 49 4.50 -5.66 1.33
C GLY A 49 3.50 -4.96 0.40
N LEU A 50 3.96 -4.37 -0.69
CA LEU A 50 3.11 -3.71 -1.67
C LEU A 50 2.20 -4.70 -2.40
N ALA A 51 2.71 -5.88 -2.77
CA ALA A 51 1.93 -6.96 -3.36
C ALA A 51 0.82 -7.46 -2.42
N LEU A 52 1.11 -7.58 -1.11
CA LEU A 52 0.11 -7.95 -0.12
C LEU A 52 -0.97 -6.88 0.04
N ILE A 53 -0.60 -5.60 0.06
CA ILE A 53 -1.58 -4.50 0.12
C ILE A 53 -2.51 -4.56 -1.10
N VAL A 54 -1.96 -4.72 -2.30
CA VAL A 54 -2.76 -4.86 -3.53
C VAL A 54 -3.67 -6.08 -3.45
N LEU A 55 -3.15 -7.25 -3.03
CA LEU A 55 -3.96 -8.45 -2.88
C LEU A 55 -5.11 -8.29 -1.89
N PHE A 56 -4.87 -7.62 -0.75
CA PHE A 56 -5.92 -7.35 0.24
C PHE A 56 -6.99 -6.39 -0.31
N VAL A 57 -6.58 -5.31 -0.97
CA VAL A 57 -7.51 -4.35 -1.59
C VAL A 57 -8.32 -5.01 -2.70
N THR A 58 -7.69 -5.78 -3.59
CA THR A 58 -8.39 -6.47 -4.68
C THR A 58 -9.22 -7.64 -4.17
N SER A 59 -8.82 -8.34 -3.11
CA SER A 59 -9.62 -9.46 -2.56
C SER A 59 -10.89 -8.97 -1.87
N GLU A 60 -10.89 -7.76 -1.30
CA GLU A 60 -12.11 -7.15 -0.75
C GLU A 60 -13.14 -6.85 -1.86
N GLU A 61 -12.68 -6.55 -3.08
CA GLU A 61 -13.57 -6.34 -4.25
C GLU A 61 -14.25 -7.64 -4.74
N TYR A 62 -13.74 -8.82 -4.36
CA TYR A 62 -14.26 -10.13 -4.78
C TYR A 62 -14.90 -10.97 -3.66
N ALA A 63 -14.82 -10.53 -2.40
CA ALA A 63 -15.44 -11.22 -1.26
C ALA A 63 -16.88 -10.69 -1.04
N THR A 64 -17.82 -11.23 -1.82
CA THR A 64 -19.27 -11.03 -1.66
C THR A 64 -19.83 -11.82 -0.48
#